data_AF-A0A835L7M5-F1
#
_entry.id   AF-A0A835L7M5-F1
#
_cell.length_a   1.000
_cell.length_b   1.000
_cell.length_c   1.000
_cell.angle_alpha   90.00
_cell.angle_beta   90.00
_cell.angle_gamma   90.00
#
_symmetry.space_group_name_H-M   'P 1'
#
loop_
_entity.id
_entity.type
_entity.pdbx_description
1 polymer ?
#
loop_
_entity_poly.entity_id
_entity_poly.type
_entity_poly.pdbx_seq_one_letter_code
_entity_poly.pdbx_strand_id
1 'polypeptide(L)'
;MNTLLRKAAIEYLKTNARSSTHAATAGGHGGGFKLWKKMTFFVAFPAVGLGMLNAYLAHQEHAHAERPEFKPYDFLRIRSKRFPWGDGQKSLFHNPHVNALPSGYEH
;
A
#
# COMPACT_ATOMS: atom_id res chain seq x y z
N MET A 1 21.18 -51.66 -16.54
CA MET A 1 20.65 -50.93 -15.36
C MET A 1 21.30 -49.55 -15.13
N ASN A 2 22.60 -49.34 -15.42
CA ASN A 2 23.33 -48.14 -14.99
C ASN A 2 23.10 -46.85 -15.81
N THR A 3 22.53 -46.94 -17.02
CA THR A 3 22.32 -45.79 -17.90
C THR A 3 21.04 -45.01 -17.59
N LEU A 4 20.00 -45.70 -17.12
CA LEU A 4 18.71 -45.09 -16.77
C LEU A 4 18.81 -44.28 -15.48
N LEU A 5 19.46 -44.82 -14.46
CA LEU A 5 19.74 -44.12 -13.20
C LEU A 5 20.60 -42.88 -13.42
N ARG A 6 21.59 -42.95 -14.32
CA ARG A 6 22.43 -41.80 -14.69
C ARG A 6 21.63 -40.72 -15.41
N LYS A 7 20.73 -41.09 -16.33
CA LYS A 7 19.84 -40.14 -17.01
C LYS A 7 18.86 -39.48 -16.04
N ALA A 8 18.25 -40.26 -15.14
CA ALA A 8 17.36 -39.76 -14.11
C ALA A 8 18.07 -38.81 -13.15
N ALA A 9 19.29 -39.14 -12.71
CA ALA A 9 20.11 -38.28 -11.87
C ALA A 9 20.52 -36.98 -12.58
N ILE A 10 20.87 -37.04 -13.87
CA ILE A 10 21.20 -35.85 -14.66
C ILE A 10 19.96 -34.98 -14.88
N GLU A 11 18.79 -35.55 -15.15
CA GLU A 11 17.55 -34.78 -15.27
C GLU A 11 17.12 -34.18 -13.93
N TYR A 12 17.23 -34.92 -12.83
CA TYR A 12 17.00 -34.41 -11.49
C TYR A 12 17.94 -33.24 -11.15
N LEU A 13 19.23 -33.37 -11.43
CA LEU A 13 20.21 -32.31 -11.25
C LEU A 13 19.95 -31.10 -12.16
N LYS A 14 19.59 -31.30 -13.43
CA LYS A 14 19.22 -30.20 -14.36
C LYS A 14 17.96 -29.47 -13.92
N THR A 15 17.00 -30.19 -13.36
CA THR A 15 15.73 -29.64 -12.87
C THR A 15 15.94 -28.87 -11.58
N ASN A 16 16.79 -29.39 -10.67
CA ASN A 16 17.06 -28.79 -9.37
C ASN A 16 18.10 -27.66 -9.41
N ALA A 17 19.08 -27.70 -10.33
CA ALA A 17 20.05 -26.62 -10.55
C ALA A 17 19.41 -25.33 -11.10
N ARG A 18 18.21 -25.41 -11.69
CA ARG A 18 17.40 -24.23 -12.05
C ARG A 18 16.71 -23.59 -10.85
N SER A 19 16.65 -24.26 -9.70
CA SER A 19 16.00 -23.77 -8.48
C SER A 19 16.95 -22.99 -7.57
N SER A 20 18.23 -22.85 -7.91
CA SER A 20 19.25 -22.23 -7.04
C SER A 20 19.73 -20.85 -7.49
N THR A 21 18.86 -20.03 -8.12
CA THR A 21 19.15 -18.60 -8.34
C THR A 21 17.96 -17.75 -7.89
N HIS A 22 17.66 -17.79 -6.60
CA HIS A 22 16.74 -16.88 -5.91
C HIS A 22 17.42 -15.57 -5.47
N ALA A 23 18.46 -15.12 -6.18
CA ALA A 23 19.05 -13.81 -5.93
C ALA A 23 18.38 -12.76 -6.81
N ALA A 24 17.84 -11.70 -6.19
CA ALA A 24 17.31 -10.52 -6.87
C ALA A 24 18.41 -9.65 -7.53
N THR A 25 19.54 -10.25 -7.90
CA THR A 25 20.70 -9.57 -8.49
C THR A 25 20.78 -9.95 -9.97
N ALA A 26 20.19 -9.08 -10.80
CA ALA A 26 20.57 -8.70 -12.17
C ALA A 26 21.55 -9.60 -12.98
N GLY A 27 21.32 -10.90 -13.10
CA GLY A 27 22.21 -11.81 -13.83
C GLY A 27 21.54 -13.03 -14.43
N GLY A 28 20.67 -12.85 -15.42
CA GLY A 28 20.08 -13.98 -16.19
C GLY A 28 18.74 -13.64 -16.84
N HIS A 29 18.77 -12.90 -17.95
CA HIS A 29 17.60 -12.35 -18.66
C HIS A 29 16.74 -13.41 -19.39
N GLY A 30 16.05 -14.30 -18.67
CA GLY A 30 15.12 -15.26 -19.32
C GLY A 30 13.96 -15.81 -18.50
N GLY A 31 14.04 -15.80 -17.16
CA GLY A 31 13.05 -16.47 -16.29
C GLY A 31 12.26 -15.56 -15.33
N GLY A 32 12.84 -14.43 -14.92
CA GLY A 32 12.30 -13.60 -13.83
C GLY A 32 10.92 -13.01 -14.14
N PHE A 33 10.69 -12.54 -15.36
CA PHE A 33 9.41 -11.92 -15.74
C PHE A 33 8.22 -12.86 -15.53
N LYS A 34 8.37 -14.16 -15.84
CA LYS A 34 7.30 -15.14 -15.64
C LYS A 34 6.99 -15.36 -14.16
N LEU A 35 8.00 -15.35 -13.29
CA LEU A 35 7.83 -15.45 -11.84
C LEU A 35 7.13 -14.20 -11.30
N TRP A 36 7.66 -13.00 -11.61
CA TRP A 36 7.08 -11.73 -11.16
C TRP A 36 5.65 -11.53 -11.68
N LYS A 37 5.36 -11.87 -12.94
CA LYS A 37 3.99 -11.85 -13.47
C LYS A 37 3.07 -12.72 -12.62
N LYS A 38 3.45 -13.96 -12.34
CA LYS A 38 2.65 -14.86 -11.49
C LYS A 38 2.48 -14.29 -10.08
N MET A 39 3.54 -13.78 -9.45
CA MET A 39 3.44 -13.16 -8.12
C MET A 39 2.50 -11.95 -8.11
N THR A 40 2.54 -11.09 -9.13
CA THR A 40 1.62 -9.95 -9.22
C THR A 40 0.16 -10.41 -9.26
N PHE A 41 -0.16 -11.39 -10.12
CA PHE A 41 -1.55 -11.84 -10.29
C PHE A 41 -2.06 -12.71 -9.14
N PHE A 42 -1.21 -13.57 -8.56
CA PHE A 42 -1.64 -14.56 -7.57
C PHE A 42 -1.32 -14.19 -6.12
N VAL A 43 -0.50 -13.16 -5.89
CA VAL A 43 -0.16 -12.71 -4.53
C VAL A 43 -0.51 -11.23 -4.36
N ALA A 44 0.04 -10.35 -5.20
CA ALA A 44 -0.13 -8.92 -5.02
C ALA A 44 -1.58 -8.47 -5.20
N PHE A 45 -2.26 -8.86 -6.28
CA PHE A 45 -3.66 -8.49 -6.50
C PHE A 45 -4.61 -9.05 -5.44
N PRO A 46 -4.54 -10.33 -5.02
CA PRO A 46 -5.32 -10.80 -3.88
C PRO A 46 -5.05 -10.02 -2.60
N ALA A 47 -3.78 -9.73 -2.28
CA ALA A 47 -3.42 -8.97 -1.08
C ALA A 47 -3.98 -7.53 -1.13
N VAL A 48 -3.87 -6.86 -2.27
CA VAL A 48 -4.47 -5.53 -2.48
C VAL A 48 -5.99 -5.59 -2.37
N GLY A 49 -6.63 -6.62 -2.94
CA GLY A 49 -8.07 -6.83 -2.84
C GLY A 49 -8.54 -6.97 -1.38
N LEU A 50 -7.82 -7.77 -0.57
CA LEU A 50 -8.10 -7.90 0.86
C LEU A 50 -7.87 -6.57 1.62
N GLY A 51 -6.80 -5.85 1.30
CA GLY A 51 -6.53 -4.53 1.87
C GLY A 51 -7.60 -3.49 1.53
N MET A 52 -8.07 -3.48 0.27
CA MET A 52 -9.18 -2.64 -0.18
C MET A 52 -10.48 -2.98 0.54
N LEU A 53 -10.80 -4.27 0.70
CA LEU A 53 -11.98 -4.70 1.44
C LEU A 53 -11.91 -4.23 2.91
N ASN A 54 -10.78 -4.44 3.57
CA ASN A 54 -10.59 -3.99 4.96
C ASN A 54 -10.74 -2.47 5.08
N ALA A 55 -10.09 -1.70 4.20
CA ALA A 55 -10.20 -0.25 4.19
C ALA A 55 -11.64 0.23 3.88
N TYR A 56 -12.36 -0.45 2.99
CA TYR A 56 -13.75 -0.13 2.67
C TYR A 56 -14.67 -0.38 3.86
N LEU A 57 -14.56 -1.53 4.53
CA LEU A 57 -15.36 -1.85 5.71
C LEU A 57 -15.06 -0.86 6.86
N ALA A 58 -13.79 -0.59 7.14
CA ALA A 58 -13.40 0.42 8.13
C ALA A 58 -13.92 1.82 7.76
N HIS A 59 -13.91 2.17 6.47
CA HIS A 59 -14.47 3.45 6.03
C HIS A 59 -15.99 3.51 6.24
N GLN A 60 -16.73 2.42 6.00
CA GLN A 60 -18.17 2.35 6.28
C GLN A 60 -18.47 2.48 7.77
N GLU A 61 -17.70 1.80 8.62
CA GLU A 61 -17.81 1.90 10.09
C GLU A 61 -17.53 3.34 10.57
N HIS A 62 -16.54 4.01 9.98
CA HIS A 62 -16.17 5.37 10.33
C HIS A 62 -16.90 6.46 9.52
N ALA A 63 -17.75 6.10 8.55
CA ALA A 63 -18.50 7.06 7.73
C ALA A 63 -19.48 7.89 8.58
N HIS A 64 -19.93 7.32 9.69
CA HIS A 64 -20.81 7.97 10.67
C HIS A 64 -20.11 8.27 11.99
N ALA A 65 -18.78 8.17 12.06
CA ALA A 65 -18.05 8.54 13.26
C ALA A 65 -18.33 10.01 13.58
N GLU A 66 -18.86 10.28 14.77
CA GLU A 66 -19.10 11.64 15.22
C GLU A 66 -17.78 12.42 15.21
N ARG A 67 -17.82 13.63 14.64
CA ARG A 67 -16.65 14.50 14.64
C ARG A 67 -16.24 14.77 16.10
N PRO A 68 -14.93 14.79 16.41
CA PRO A 68 -14.47 15.01 17.77
C PRO A 68 -14.89 16.40 18.27
N GLU A 69 -15.08 16.53 19.59
CA GLU A 69 -15.37 17.81 20.21
C GLU A 69 -14.25 18.83 19.94
N PHE A 70 -14.63 20.07 19.63
CA PHE A 70 -13.66 21.14 19.43
C PHE A 70 -13.00 21.54 20.74
N LYS A 71 -11.69 21.33 20.84
CA LYS A 71 -10.84 21.86 21.92
C LYS A 71 -9.79 22.81 21.31
N PRO A 72 -9.72 24.09 21.74
CA PRO A 72 -8.81 25.08 21.21
C PRO A 72 -7.41 24.90 21.81
N TYR A 73 -6.73 23.82 21.43
CA TYR A 73 -5.34 23.59 21.82
C TYR A 73 -4.41 24.59 21.11
N ASP A 74 -3.56 25.27 21.87
CA ASP A 74 -2.64 26.31 21.35
C ASP A 74 -1.67 25.81 20.27
N PHE A 75 -1.31 24.52 20.33
CA PHE A 75 -0.42 23.89 19.35
C PHE A 75 -1.13 23.42 18.07
N LEU A 76 -2.46 23.45 18.03
CA LEU A 76 -3.25 23.06 16.85
C LEU A 76 -3.81 24.30 16.14
N ARG A 77 -4.07 24.15 14.84
CA ARG A 77 -4.67 25.20 13.99
C ARG A 77 -3.93 26.56 14.05
N ILE A 78 -2.63 26.55 14.31
CA ILE A 78 -1.79 27.76 14.34
C ILE A 78 -1.90 28.51 13.00
N ARG A 79 -2.01 29.83 13.08
CA ARG A 79 -2.03 30.76 11.93
C ARG A 79 -1.10 31.94 12.21
N SER A 80 0.19 31.80 11.86
CA SER A 80 1.16 32.90 11.93
C SER A 80 1.03 33.88 10.76
N LYS A 81 0.68 33.36 9.58
CA LYS A 81 0.38 34.12 8.36
C LYS A 81 -0.83 33.51 7.67
N ARG A 82 -1.61 34.35 7.00
CA ARG A 82 -2.73 33.91 6.15
C ARG A 82 -2.23 33.05 4.98
N PHE A 83 -3.01 32.05 4.61
CA PHE A 83 -2.76 31.28 3.39
C PHE A 83 -2.92 32.16 2.14
N PRO A 84 -2.21 31.86 1.04
CA PRO A 84 -2.24 32.68 -0.18
C PRO A 84 -3.46 32.45 -1.08
N TRP A 85 -4.54 31.82 -0.58
CA TRP A 85 -5.78 31.55 -1.32
C TRP A 85 -7.02 31.79 -0.45
N GLY A 86 -8.16 31.97 -1.11
CA GLY A 86 -9.45 32.14 -0.45
C GLY A 86 -9.45 33.28 0.57
N ASP A 87 -9.99 33.00 1.76
CA ASP A 87 -10.00 33.92 2.92
C ASP A 87 -8.70 33.91 3.73
N GLY A 88 -7.75 33.05 3.37
CA GLY A 88 -6.48 32.86 4.06
C GLY A 88 -6.56 32.08 5.37
N GLN A 89 -7.73 31.55 5.76
CA GLN A 89 -7.94 30.79 7.01
C GLN A 89 -8.04 29.29 6.77
N LYS A 90 -8.65 28.91 5.64
CA LYS A 90 -8.89 27.52 5.26
C LYS A 90 -7.64 26.89 4.61
N SER A 91 -7.27 25.70 5.09
CA SER A 91 -6.21 24.89 4.47
C SER A 91 -6.58 24.49 3.04
N LEU A 92 -5.58 24.09 2.24
CA LEU A 92 -5.79 23.72 0.83
C LEU A 92 -6.85 22.61 0.65
N PHE A 93 -6.83 21.58 1.49
CA PHE A 93 -7.83 20.51 1.52
C PHE A 93 -8.71 20.64 2.77
N HIS A 94 -9.35 21.81 2.91
CA HIS A 94 -10.27 22.05 4.03
C HIS A 94 -11.59 21.31 3.83
N ASN A 95 -11.98 20.49 4.81
CA ASN A 95 -13.29 19.84 4.90
C ASN A 95 -14.07 20.44 6.08
N PRO A 96 -15.14 21.23 5.86
CA PRO A 96 -15.92 21.87 6.92
C PRO A 96 -16.48 20.89 7.97
N HIS A 97 -16.72 19.64 7.58
CA HIS A 97 -17.27 18.62 8.46
C HIS A 97 -16.30 18.21 9.58
N VAL A 98 -14.98 18.15 9.29
CA VAL A 98 -13.97 17.55 10.20
C VAL A 98 -12.82 18.49 10.55
N ASN A 99 -12.57 19.53 9.75
CA ASN A 99 -11.46 20.45 9.96
C ASN A 99 -11.96 21.72 10.64
N ALA A 100 -11.80 21.81 11.96
CA ALA A 100 -12.09 23.04 12.69
C ALA A 100 -11.13 24.18 12.31
N LEU A 101 -11.66 25.40 12.30
CA LEU A 101 -10.89 26.65 12.30
C LEU A 101 -10.39 26.97 13.71
N PRO A 102 -9.49 27.96 13.87
CA PRO A 102 -9.08 28.43 15.21
C PRO A 102 -10.26 28.85 16.10
N SER A 103 -11.37 29.28 15.51
CA SER A 103 -12.60 29.69 16.19
C SER A 103 -13.61 28.56 16.43
N GLY A 104 -13.36 27.34 15.95
CA GLY A 104 -14.29 26.21 16.06
C GLY A 104 -14.66 25.57 14.73
N TYR A 105 -15.62 24.64 14.78
CA TYR A 105 -16.20 24.04 13.58
C TYR A 105 -17.09 25.02 12.83
N GLU A 106 -17.12 24.87 11.52
CA GLU A 106 -18.05 25.61 10.66
C GLU A 106 -19.47 25.02 10.81
N HIS A 107 -20.48 25.90 10.69
CA HIS A 107 -21.91 25.59 10.79
C HIS A 107 -22.56 25.59 9.41
#